data_AF-A0A7W8LFD0-F1
#
_entry.id   AF-A0A7W8LFD0-F1
#
_cell.length_a   1.000
_cell.length_b   1.000
_cell.length_c   1.000
_cell.angle_alpha   90.00
_cell.angle_beta   90.00
_cell.angle_gamma   90.00
#
_symmetry.space_group_name_H-M   'P 1'
#
loop_
_entity.id
_entity.type
_entity.pdbx_description
1 polymer ?
#
loop_
_entity_poly.entity_id
_entity_poly.type
_entity_poly.pdbx_seq_one_letter_code
_entity_poly.pdbx_strand_id
1 'polypeptide(L)'
;MMSVRRAASHFLTTAIFATALTMAGPVHAAGKSGEAFVVLKYISSVLRNGSPDPSMEHRAFCAKKLSEPATHYHDMKVATKYDVVGDEQSAKSNFPSPVSTQPLELTVDLHPLGIEGKYAFGAFRPSPVPDDYVLFSMSLEFKDPTSTFLIINENKPFNCVISSASDPFTRIESGKFAVDSK
;
A
#
# COMPACT_ATOMS: atom_id res chain seq x y z
N MET A 1 -81.34 -30.28 -17.16
CA MET A 1 -80.01 -29.66 -17.07
C MET A 1 -79.92 -28.99 -15.70
N MET A 2 -79.24 -29.56 -14.69
CA MET A 2 -77.81 -29.33 -14.34
C MET A 2 -77.45 -27.83 -14.42
N SER A 3 -76.79 -27.18 -13.46
CA SER A 3 -76.22 -27.54 -12.16
C SER A 3 -75.69 -26.23 -11.56
N VAL A 4 -75.97 -26.02 -10.28
CA VAL A 4 -75.11 -25.49 -9.19
C VAL A 4 -73.78 -24.81 -9.59
N ARG A 5 -73.48 -23.63 -8.98
CA ARG A 5 -72.36 -23.33 -8.02
C ARG A 5 -72.03 -21.83 -7.98
N ARG A 6 -72.11 -21.19 -6.78
CA ARG A 6 -71.01 -20.76 -5.86
C ARG A 6 -70.17 -19.60 -6.43
N ALA A 7 -69.59 -18.66 -5.70
CA ALA A 7 -69.44 -18.32 -4.27
C ALA A 7 -68.67 -16.98 -4.25
N ALA A 8 -68.65 -16.26 -3.13
CA ALA A 8 -67.49 -15.46 -2.75
C ALA A 8 -67.55 -15.16 -1.24
N SER A 9 -66.75 -15.88 -0.46
CA SER A 9 -66.42 -15.55 0.93
C SER A 9 -64.94 -15.18 0.93
N HIS A 10 -64.63 -13.92 1.23
CA HIS A 10 -63.24 -13.45 1.35
C HIS A 10 -62.68 -13.87 2.70
N PHE A 11 -61.67 -14.76 2.69
CA PHE A 11 -60.79 -15.00 3.82
C PHE A 11 -59.59 -14.06 3.69
N LEU A 12 -59.35 -13.25 4.73
CA LEU A 12 -58.19 -12.37 4.85
C LEU A 12 -57.16 -13.08 5.75
N THR A 13 -56.07 -13.57 5.16
CA THR A 13 -54.97 -14.25 5.86
C THR A 13 -53.84 -13.25 6.11
N THR A 14 -53.61 -12.89 7.38
CA THR A 14 -52.44 -12.11 7.81
C THR A 14 -51.23 -13.02 8.01
N ALA A 15 -50.18 -12.85 7.22
CA ALA A 15 -48.90 -13.54 7.38
C ALA A 15 -47.98 -12.75 8.34
N ILE A 16 -47.48 -13.42 9.37
CA ILE A 16 -46.47 -12.89 10.31
C ILE A 16 -45.09 -13.21 9.72
N PHE A 17 -44.32 -12.19 9.35
CA PHE A 17 -42.91 -12.34 8.96
C PHE A 17 -42.03 -12.35 10.21
N ALA A 18 -41.39 -13.49 10.50
CA ALA A 18 -40.33 -13.58 11.50
C ALA A 18 -39.00 -13.16 10.87
N THR A 19 -38.46 -12.01 11.27
CA THR A 19 -37.11 -11.55 10.90
C THR A 19 -36.06 -12.24 11.77
N ALA A 20 -35.31 -13.17 11.18
CA ALA A 20 -34.10 -13.71 11.79
C ALA A 20 -32.98 -12.66 11.71
N LEU A 21 -32.57 -12.09 12.85
CA LEU A 21 -31.31 -11.36 12.96
C LEU A 21 -30.16 -12.36 12.91
N THR A 22 -29.51 -12.48 11.75
CA THR A 22 -28.19 -13.11 11.66
C THR A 22 -27.16 -12.13 12.20
N MET A 23 -26.62 -12.41 13.37
CA MET A 23 -25.44 -11.73 13.90
C MET A 23 -24.26 -11.97 12.96
N ALA A 24 -23.97 -11.02 12.09
CA ALA A 24 -22.71 -10.98 11.36
C ALA A 24 -21.61 -10.64 12.37
N GLY A 25 -20.93 -11.67 12.90
CA GLY A 25 -19.66 -11.46 13.59
C GLY A 25 -18.65 -10.77 12.66
N PRO A 26 -17.63 -10.08 13.21
CA PRO A 26 -16.62 -9.45 12.38
C PRO A 26 -15.91 -10.53 11.55
N VAL A 27 -16.11 -10.49 10.22
CA VAL A 27 -15.36 -11.30 9.27
C VAL A 27 -13.92 -10.82 9.35
N HIS A 28 -13.11 -11.49 10.16
CA HIS A 28 -11.67 -11.33 10.11
C HIS A 28 -11.26 -11.87 8.73
N ALA A 29 -10.74 -10.99 7.87
CA ALA A 29 -10.20 -11.42 6.58
C ALA A 29 -9.17 -12.52 6.85
N ALA A 30 -9.35 -13.68 6.24
CA ALA A 30 -8.42 -14.79 6.40
C ALA A 30 -7.02 -14.32 6.01
N GLY A 31 -6.07 -14.42 6.95
CA GLY A 31 -4.69 -14.04 6.71
C GLY A 31 -4.11 -14.80 5.52
N LYS A 32 -3.20 -14.16 4.78
CA LYS A 32 -2.68 -14.67 3.51
C LYS A 32 -1.20 -14.36 3.39
N SER A 33 -0.45 -15.31 2.85
CA SER A 33 0.93 -15.08 2.42
C SER A 33 0.97 -15.07 0.88
N GLY A 34 1.90 -14.31 0.31
CA GLY A 34 2.00 -14.20 -1.13
C GLY A 34 3.19 -13.37 -1.59
N GLU A 35 3.23 -13.11 -2.89
CA GLU A 35 4.26 -12.31 -3.52
C GLU A 35 3.62 -11.32 -4.50
N ALA A 36 4.14 -10.10 -4.53
CA ALA A 36 3.71 -9.04 -5.41
C ALA A 36 4.90 -8.50 -6.22
N PHE A 37 4.66 -8.17 -7.48
CA PHE A 37 5.64 -7.59 -8.38
C PHE A 37 5.15 -6.23 -8.87
N VAL A 38 5.97 -5.21 -8.71
CA VAL A 38 5.66 -3.85 -9.15
C VAL A 38 6.86 -3.22 -9.86
N VAL A 39 6.61 -2.12 -10.56
CA VAL A 39 7.66 -1.31 -11.21
C VAL A 39 7.57 0.11 -10.69
N LEU A 40 8.68 0.65 -10.20
CA LEU A 40 8.79 2.02 -9.71
C LEU A 40 8.82 3.00 -10.89
N LYS A 41 7.82 3.87 -11.00
CA LYS A 41 7.65 4.75 -12.19
C LYS A 41 7.40 6.21 -11.84
N TYR A 42 6.62 6.46 -10.79
CA TYR A 42 6.12 7.79 -10.50
C TYR A 42 7.05 8.51 -9.54
N ILE A 43 7.65 9.60 -10.01
CA ILE A 43 8.60 10.39 -9.24
C ILE A 43 7.95 11.69 -8.76
N SER A 44 8.13 11.98 -7.47
CA SER A 44 7.67 13.20 -6.83
C SER A 44 8.71 13.71 -5.82
N SER A 45 8.44 14.86 -5.22
CA SER A 45 9.17 15.36 -4.05
C SER A 45 8.21 15.54 -2.87
N VAL A 46 8.77 15.47 -1.66
CA VAL A 46 8.08 15.80 -0.41
C VAL A 46 8.96 16.70 0.42
N LEU A 47 8.38 17.57 1.25
CA LEU A 47 9.16 18.35 2.20
C LEU A 47 9.80 17.43 3.24
N ARG A 48 10.80 17.92 3.99
CA ARG A 48 11.52 17.10 4.99
C ARG A 48 10.61 16.42 6.03
N ASN A 49 9.48 17.03 6.34
CA ASN A 49 8.47 16.49 7.25
C ASN A 49 7.52 15.46 6.60
N GLY A 50 7.76 15.08 5.33
CA GLY A 50 6.94 14.13 4.57
C GLY A 50 5.67 14.71 3.95
N SER A 51 5.40 16.01 4.10
CA SER A 51 4.21 16.63 3.48
C SER A 51 4.41 16.84 1.98
N PRO A 52 3.32 16.90 1.19
CA PRO A 52 3.40 17.21 -0.24
C PRO A 52 4.22 18.47 -0.53
N ASP A 53 5.09 18.40 -1.52
CA ASP A 53 5.90 19.52 -1.98
C ASP A 53 5.34 20.07 -3.30
N PRO A 54 4.87 21.33 -3.34
CA PRO A 54 4.32 21.92 -4.57
C PRO A 54 5.41 22.36 -5.56
N SER A 55 6.70 22.30 -5.20
CA SER A 55 7.79 22.79 -6.03
C SER A 55 8.03 21.92 -7.27
N MET A 56 7.78 22.49 -8.43
CA MET A 56 8.08 21.86 -9.72
C MET A 56 9.59 21.69 -9.94
N GLU A 57 10.42 22.58 -9.40
CA GLU A 57 11.87 22.49 -9.47
C GLU A 57 12.40 21.28 -8.69
N HIS A 58 11.88 21.05 -7.47
CA HIS A 58 12.26 19.90 -6.66
C HIS A 58 11.85 18.58 -7.32
N ARG A 59 10.66 18.54 -7.92
CA ARG A 59 10.21 17.37 -8.69
C ARG A 59 11.10 17.09 -9.90
N ALA A 60 11.53 18.12 -10.63
CA ALA A 60 12.47 17.98 -11.74
C ALA A 60 13.85 17.50 -11.27
N PHE A 61 14.33 18.01 -10.13
CA PHE A 61 15.56 17.53 -9.50
C PHE A 61 15.47 16.03 -9.18
N CYS A 62 14.38 15.60 -8.54
CA CYS A 62 14.18 14.19 -8.20
C CYS A 62 14.08 13.30 -9.43
N ALA A 63 13.36 13.74 -10.47
CA ALA A 63 13.28 13.01 -11.73
C ALA A 63 14.67 12.79 -12.35
N LYS A 64 15.50 13.83 -12.37
CA LYS A 64 16.88 13.72 -12.85
C LYS A 64 17.69 12.74 -11.99
N LYS A 65 17.75 12.98 -10.67
CA LYS A 65 18.53 12.17 -9.73
C LYS A 65 18.16 10.68 -9.82
N LEU A 66 16.88 10.35 -9.73
CA LEU A 66 16.43 8.95 -9.65
C LEU A 66 16.50 8.19 -10.98
N SER A 67 16.84 8.87 -12.07
CA SER A 67 17.13 8.26 -13.38
C SER A 67 18.62 8.16 -13.67
N GLU A 68 19.50 8.83 -12.92
CA GLU A 68 20.96 8.76 -13.12
C GLU A 68 21.50 7.35 -12.79
N PRO A 69 22.49 6.82 -13.54
CA PRO A 69 23.03 5.48 -13.31
C PRO A 69 23.55 5.23 -11.89
N ALA A 70 24.00 6.27 -11.20
CA ALA A 70 24.51 6.19 -9.83
C ALA A 70 23.40 6.12 -8.76
N THR A 71 22.15 6.41 -9.12
CA THR A 71 20.98 6.39 -8.22
C THR A 71 19.73 5.99 -9.00
N HIS A 72 19.81 4.89 -9.75
CA HIS A 72 18.79 4.51 -10.72
C HIS A 72 17.68 3.69 -10.06
N TYR A 73 16.55 4.35 -9.76
CA TYR A 73 15.33 3.68 -9.27
C TYR A 73 14.22 3.66 -10.30
N HIS A 74 14.28 4.52 -11.33
CA HIS A 74 13.25 4.56 -12.36
C HIS A 74 13.18 3.25 -13.14
N ASP A 75 11.97 2.75 -13.37
CA ASP A 75 11.69 1.45 -13.98
C ASP A 75 12.26 0.22 -13.24
N MET A 76 12.68 0.41 -11.98
CA MET A 76 13.14 -0.70 -11.12
C MET A 76 11.99 -1.63 -10.78
N LYS A 77 12.22 -2.93 -10.97
CA LYS A 77 11.31 -3.99 -10.52
C LYS A 77 11.53 -4.25 -9.04
N VAL A 78 10.44 -4.33 -8.29
CA VAL A 78 10.44 -4.70 -6.87
C VAL A 78 9.56 -5.91 -6.69
N ALA A 79 10.11 -6.97 -6.09
CA ALA A 79 9.39 -8.17 -5.70
C ALA A 79 9.25 -8.19 -4.17
N THR A 80 8.01 -8.17 -3.68
CA THR A 80 7.74 -8.18 -2.24
C THR A 80 6.99 -9.43 -1.85
N LYS A 81 7.62 -10.24 -1.00
CA LYS A 81 6.97 -11.35 -0.30
C LYS A 81 6.33 -10.83 0.97
N TYR A 82 5.11 -11.23 1.25
CA TYR A 82 4.37 -10.81 2.43
C TYR A 82 3.74 -11.99 3.13
N ASP A 83 3.58 -11.86 4.44
CA ASP A 83 2.86 -12.79 5.28
C ASP A 83 1.98 -12.01 6.25
N VAL A 84 0.67 -12.19 6.16
CA VAL A 84 -0.31 -11.59 7.09
C VAL A 84 -1.18 -12.63 7.78
N VAL A 85 -0.64 -13.83 7.97
CA VAL A 85 -1.31 -14.89 8.72
C VAL A 85 -1.14 -14.65 10.23
N GLY A 86 -2.26 -14.51 10.94
CA GLY A 86 -2.25 -14.32 12.40
C GLY A 86 -1.76 -12.93 12.83
N ASP A 87 -1.18 -12.85 14.03
CA ASP A 87 -0.78 -11.59 14.65
C ASP A 87 0.61 -11.09 14.18
N GLU A 88 1.46 -12.01 13.69
CA GLU A 88 2.84 -11.71 13.27
C GLU A 88 2.89 -11.41 11.77
N GLN A 89 2.56 -10.17 11.39
CA GLN A 89 2.62 -9.73 10.00
C GLN A 89 4.03 -9.29 9.60
N SER A 90 4.47 -9.63 8.39
CA SER A 90 5.79 -9.24 7.87
C SER A 90 5.81 -9.11 6.35
N ALA A 91 6.81 -8.41 5.83
CA ALA A 91 7.10 -8.41 4.39
C ALA A 91 8.61 -8.32 4.13
N LYS A 92 9.04 -8.70 2.92
CA LYS A 92 10.43 -8.68 2.47
C LYS A 92 10.48 -8.25 1.01
N SER A 93 11.11 -7.12 0.73
CA SER A 93 11.27 -6.58 -0.63
C SER A 93 12.64 -6.92 -1.19
N ASN A 94 12.65 -7.32 -2.47
CA ASN A 94 13.85 -7.59 -3.25
C ASN A 94 13.85 -6.69 -4.49
N PHE A 95 14.98 -6.05 -4.75
CA PHE A 95 15.13 -5.13 -5.87
C PHE A 95 16.61 -4.95 -6.25
N PRO A 96 16.91 -4.59 -7.51
CA PRO A 96 18.28 -4.27 -7.94
C PRO A 96 18.92 -3.15 -7.11
N SER A 97 20.23 -3.22 -6.93
CA SER A 97 21.00 -2.15 -6.30
C SER A 97 20.94 -0.85 -7.13
N PRO A 98 20.59 0.29 -6.52
CA PRO A 98 20.44 1.57 -7.22
C PRO A 98 21.77 2.23 -7.62
N VAL A 99 22.90 1.74 -7.09
CA VAL A 99 24.24 2.35 -7.23
C VAL A 99 25.23 1.49 -8.02
N SER A 100 24.84 0.28 -8.44
CA SER A 100 25.77 -0.73 -8.96
C SER A 100 25.74 -0.87 -10.49
N THR A 101 26.92 -1.01 -11.11
CA THR A 101 27.09 -1.28 -12.55
C THR A 101 26.87 -2.76 -12.93
N GLN A 102 26.77 -3.66 -11.94
CA GLN A 102 26.35 -5.05 -12.10
C GLN A 102 25.14 -5.30 -11.19
N PRO A 103 24.14 -6.10 -11.63
CA PRO A 103 22.93 -6.31 -10.86
C PRO A 103 23.23 -7.13 -9.60
N LEU A 104 23.42 -6.42 -8.49
CA LEU A 104 23.32 -6.96 -7.14
C LEU A 104 21.87 -6.78 -6.69
N GLU A 105 21.15 -7.86 -6.45
CA GLU A 105 19.83 -7.79 -5.81
C GLU A 105 20.02 -7.48 -4.32
N LEU A 106 19.28 -6.49 -3.83
CA LEU A 106 19.20 -6.11 -2.42
C LEU A 106 17.92 -6.66 -1.82
N THR A 107 17.99 -7.05 -0.55
CA THR A 107 16.85 -7.54 0.21
C THR A 107 16.64 -6.68 1.45
N VAL A 108 15.41 -6.24 1.67
CA VAL A 108 15.02 -5.43 2.84
C VAL A 108 13.85 -6.11 3.55
N ASP A 109 14.02 -6.38 4.84
CA ASP A 109 12.95 -6.82 5.73
C ASP A 109 12.08 -5.62 6.14
N LEU A 110 10.77 -5.77 6.05
CA LEU A 110 9.78 -4.73 6.31
C LEU A 110 8.86 -5.12 7.46
N HIS A 111 8.56 -4.15 8.32
CA HIS A 111 7.74 -4.34 9.52
C HIS A 111 6.38 -3.64 9.38
N PRO A 112 5.31 -4.18 10.01
CA PRO A 112 3.97 -3.63 9.90
C PRO A 112 3.91 -2.21 10.48
N LEU A 113 3.26 -1.29 9.75
CA LEU A 113 3.15 0.13 10.12
C LEU A 113 1.87 0.48 10.90
N GLY A 114 0.92 -0.46 10.98
CA GLY A 114 -0.36 -0.30 11.69
C GLY A 114 -1.24 0.81 11.10
N ILE A 115 -1.33 0.89 9.77
CA ILE A 115 -2.18 1.87 9.07
C ILE A 115 -3.58 1.28 8.90
N GLU A 116 -4.60 1.95 9.42
CA GLU A 116 -5.98 1.51 9.31
C GLU A 116 -6.44 1.42 7.84
N GLY A 117 -7.19 0.37 7.52
CA GLY A 117 -7.81 0.16 6.20
C GLY A 117 -6.91 -0.45 5.13
N LYS A 118 -5.64 -0.80 5.44
CA LYS A 118 -4.74 -1.50 4.51
C LYS A 118 -3.64 -2.29 5.22
N TYR A 119 -3.01 -3.22 4.51
CA TYR A 119 -1.75 -3.79 4.95
C TYR A 119 -0.62 -2.87 4.49
N ALA A 120 0.22 -2.42 5.42
CA ALA A 120 1.34 -1.53 5.13
C ALA A 120 2.56 -1.93 5.95
N PHE A 121 3.70 -2.00 5.27
CA PHE A 121 4.98 -2.41 5.83
C PHE A 121 6.05 -1.39 5.46
N GLY A 122 7.04 -1.21 6.31
CA GLY A 122 8.15 -0.32 6.01
C GLY A 122 9.44 -0.68 6.74
N ALA A 123 10.53 -0.15 6.21
CA ALA A 123 11.83 -0.09 6.86
C ALA A 123 12.41 1.31 6.66
N PHE A 124 12.96 1.87 7.73
CA PHE A 124 13.51 3.22 7.76
C PHE A 124 15.03 3.14 7.85
N ARG A 125 15.73 3.62 6.82
CA ARG A 125 17.20 3.52 6.67
C ARG A 125 17.73 2.08 6.78
N PRO A 126 17.17 1.10 6.03
CA PRO A 126 17.64 -0.27 6.13
C PRO A 126 19.11 -0.36 5.66
N SER A 127 19.90 -1.23 6.29
CA SER A 127 21.35 -1.33 6.02
C SER A 127 21.76 -1.41 4.54
N PRO A 128 21.01 -2.08 3.63
CA PRO A 128 21.37 -2.10 2.20
C PRO A 128 21.20 -0.76 1.48
N VAL A 129 20.31 0.11 1.96
CA VAL A 129 20.02 1.45 1.42
C VAL A 129 19.79 2.44 2.57
N PRO A 130 20.86 2.86 3.27
CA PRO A 130 20.74 3.61 4.53
C PRO A 130 20.16 5.02 4.35
N ASP A 131 20.14 5.55 3.13
CA ASP A 131 19.56 6.85 2.80
C ASP A 131 18.10 6.76 2.36
N ASP A 132 17.49 5.58 2.44
CA ASP A 132 16.14 5.33 1.92
C ASP A 132 15.17 4.89 3.01
N TYR A 133 13.89 5.20 2.82
CA TYR A 133 12.78 4.46 3.44
C TYR A 133 12.12 3.60 2.37
N VAL A 134 11.97 2.32 2.64
CA VAL A 134 11.34 1.35 1.74
C VAL A 134 9.98 0.99 2.30
N LEU A 135 8.94 1.14 1.50
CA LEU A 135 7.55 0.88 1.89
C LEU A 135 6.87 -0.03 0.90
N PHE A 136 5.98 -0.85 1.45
CA PHE A 136 5.08 -1.70 0.68
C PHE A 136 3.69 -1.66 1.29
N SER A 137 2.66 -1.55 0.45
CA SER A 137 1.27 -1.63 0.91
C SER A 137 0.34 -2.31 -0.09
N MET A 138 -0.81 -2.76 0.40
CA MET A 138 -1.90 -3.31 -0.41
C MET A 138 -3.23 -3.20 0.33
N SER A 139 -4.34 -3.30 -0.39
CA SER A 139 -5.67 -3.32 0.23
C SER A 139 -5.88 -4.56 1.12
N LEU A 140 -6.88 -4.50 2.02
CA LEU A 140 -7.25 -5.65 2.86
C LEU A 140 -7.72 -6.88 2.06
N GLU A 141 -8.06 -6.68 0.79
CA GLU A 141 -8.42 -7.74 -0.16
C GLU A 141 -7.21 -8.30 -0.93
N PHE A 142 -5.99 -7.91 -0.56
CA PHE A 142 -4.75 -8.32 -1.22
C PHE A 142 -4.64 -7.85 -2.68
N LYS A 143 -5.16 -6.66 -2.98
CA LYS A 143 -5.12 -6.02 -4.30
C LYS A 143 -4.28 -4.75 -4.27
N ASP A 144 -3.97 -4.26 -5.46
CA ASP A 144 -3.31 -2.98 -5.70
C ASP A 144 -1.98 -2.81 -4.94
N PRO A 145 -1.04 -3.79 -5.08
CA PRO A 145 0.25 -3.71 -4.40
C PRO A 145 1.00 -2.45 -4.85
N THR A 146 1.54 -1.72 -3.88
CA THR A 146 2.30 -0.49 -4.10
C THR A 146 3.61 -0.56 -3.35
N SER A 147 4.73 -0.34 -4.05
CA SER A 147 6.02 -0.11 -3.40
C SER A 147 6.41 1.36 -3.58
N THR A 148 6.88 1.98 -2.50
CA THR A 148 7.25 3.39 -2.47
C THR A 148 8.57 3.55 -1.74
N PHE A 149 9.48 4.30 -2.32
CA PHE A 149 10.82 4.55 -1.80
C PHE A 149 10.93 6.06 -1.55
N LEU A 150 11.29 6.45 -0.34
CA LEU A 150 11.64 7.83 0.00
C LEU A 150 13.15 7.91 0.14
N ILE A 151 13.79 8.65 -0.75
CA ILE A 151 15.23 8.87 -0.77
C ILE A 151 15.50 10.18 -0.05
N ILE A 152 16.23 10.10 1.05
CA ILE A 152 16.59 11.22 1.90
C ILE A 152 17.62 12.09 1.17
N ASN A 153 17.40 13.40 1.17
CA ASN A 153 18.40 14.37 0.72
C ASN A 153 18.81 15.23 1.92
N GLU A 154 19.80 14.79 2.69
CA GLU A 154 20.18 15.46 3.95
C GLU A 154 20.50 16.96 3.77
N ASN A 155 21.05 17.34 2.62
CA ASN A 155 21.45 18.71 2.29
C ASN A 155 20.37 19.52 1.53
N LYS A 156 19.12 19.03 1.47
CA LYS A 156 18.01 19.70 0.76
C LYS A 156 16.81 19.89 1.69
N PRO A 157 15.95 20.90 1.43
CA PRO A 157 14.71 21.09 2.18
C PRO A 157 13.58 20.12 1.77
N PHE A 158 13.88 19.15 0.91
CA PHE A 158 12.93 18.17 0.36
C PHE A 158 13.61 16.82 0.16
N ASN A 159 12.82 15.74 0.20
CA ASN A 159 13.23 14.38 -0.13
C ASN A 159 12.65 13.98 -1.49
N CYS A 160 13.27 12.99 -2.13
CA CYS A 160 12.77 12.44 -3.38
C CYS A 160 11.94 11.19 -3.11
N VAL A 161 10.89 11.00 -3.89
CA VAL A 161 10.01 9.85 -3.74
C VAL A 161 9.81 9.21 -5.09
N ILE A 162 9.89 7.88 -5.12
CA ILE A 162 9.52 7.09 -6.28
C ILE A 162 8.58 5.97 -5.88
N SER A 163 7.51 5.78 -6.65
CA SER A 163 6.48 4.78 -6.36
C SER A 163 6.03 4.04 -7.61
N SER A 164 5.46 2.87 -7.40
CA SER A 164 4.72 2.14 -8.44
C SER A 164 3.33 2.71 -8.71
N ALA A 165 2.81 3.59 -7.84
CA ALA A 165 1.52 4.25 -8.01
C ALA A 165 1.68 5.76 -8.21
N SER A 166 0.78 6.39 -8.97
CA SER A 166 0.81 7.83 -9.25
C SER A 166 0.50 8.70 -8.03
N ASP A 167 -0.18 8.13 -7.04
CA ASP A 167 -0.42 8.74 -5.74
C ASP A 167 0.35 7.94 -4.68
N PRO A 168 1.59 8.37 -4.35
CA PRO A 168 2.53 7.55 -3.58
C PRO A 168 2.19 7.49 -2.08
N PHE A 169 1.36 8.41 -1.57
CA PHE A 169 1.03 8.51 -0.15
C PHE A 169 -0.41 8.92 0.09
N THR A 170 -1.08 8.21 1.00
CA THR A 170 -2.16 8.85 1.76
C THR A 170 -1.55 9.75 2.85
N ARG A 171 -2.28 10.81 3.27
CA ARG A 171 -1.82 11.74 4.33
C ARG A 171 -1.34 11.05 5.63
N ILE A 172 -1.82 9.83 5.88
CA ILE A 172 -1.47 9.01 7.06
C ILE A 172 -0.07 8.38 6.92
N GLU A 173 0.32 7.97 5.71
CA GLU A 173 1.68 7.48 5.44
C GLU A 173 2.69 8.62 5.60
N SER A 174 2.35 9.81 5.12
CA SER A 174 3.16 11.02 5.31
C SER A 174 3.51 11.29 6.79
N GLY A 175 2.54 11.10 7.69
CA GLY A 175 2.71 11.32 9.13
C GLY A 175 3.66 10.32 9.80
N LYS A 176 3.81 9.11 9.25
CA LYS A 176 4.79 8.13 9.76
C LYS A 176 6.23 8.51 9.39
N PHE A 177 6.45 9.29 8.32
CA PHE A 177 7.78 9.79 7.94
C PHE A 177 8.30 10.94 8.82
N ALA A 178 7.41 11.69 9.46
CA ALA A 178 7.79 12.82 10.30
C ALA A 178 8.42 12.40 11.64
N VAL A 179 8.27 11.12 12.05
CA VAL A 179 8.68 10.64 13.37
C VAL A 179 10.20 10.55 13.53
N ASP A 180 10.95 10.36 12.43
CA ASP A 180 12.42 10.28 12.44
C ASP A 180 13.11 11.63 12.16
N SER A 181 12.34 12.74 12.10
CA SER A 181 12.87 14.09 11.86
C SER A 181 13.14 14.91 13.13
N LYS A 182 13.25 14.23 14.29
CA LYS A 182 13.69 14.83 15.56
C LYS A 182 15.18 14.66 15.78
#